data_AF-A0A966BS82-F1
#
_entry.id   AF-A0A966BS82-F1
#
_cell.length_a   1.000
_cell.length_b   1.000
_cell.length_c   1.000
_cell.angle_alpha   90.00
_cell.angle_beta   90.00
_cell.angle_gamma   90.00
#
_symmetry.space_group_name_H-M   'P 1'
#
loop_
_entity.id
_entity.type
_entity.pdbx_description
1 polymer ?
#
loop_
_entity_poly.entity_id
_entity_poly.type
_entity_poly.pdbx_seq_one_letter_code
_entity_poly.pdbx_strand_id
1 'polypeptide(L)' 'MKLEVLDQNHAPEAARPLLQKAEQKYGFVPNILGVMANSPALLEAYMA' A
#
# COMPACT_ATOMS: atom_id res chain seq x y z
N MET A 1 20.23 -0.29 2.99
CA MET A 1 19.03 -1.03 2.53
C MET A 1 17.96 0.01 2.20
N LYS A 2 17.44 0.04 0.96
CA LYS A 2 16.41 1.00 0.53
C LYS A 2 15.08 0.26 0.46
N LEU A 3 14.05 0.78 1.12
CA LEU A 3 12.69 0.24 1.01
C LEU A 3 12.02 0.88 -0.21
N GLU A 4 11.47 0.04 -1.08
CA GLU A 4 10.75 0.49 -2.26
C GLU A 4 9.33 0.90 -1.89
N VAL A 5 8.88 2.04 -2.42
CA VAL A 5 7.53 2.56 -2.23
C VAL A 5 6.72 2.14 -3.44
N LEU A 6 5.75 1.25 -3.25
CA LEU A 6 4.88 0.77 -4.33
C LEU A 6 3.64 1.66 -4.49
N ASP A 7 3.19 1.80 -5.73
CA ASP A 7 1.89 2.37 -6.09
C ASP A 7 0.94 1.27 -6.59
N GLN A 8 -0.27 1.65 -7.01
CA GLN A 8 -1.29 0.70 -7.46
C GLN A 8 -0.91 -0.09 -8.72
N ASN A 9 0.02 0.43 -9.53
CA ASN A 9 0.45 -0.21 -10.78
C ASN A 9 1.51 -1.27 -10.50
N HIS A 10 2.41 -1.00 -9.55
CA HIS A 10 3.56 -1.84 -9.22
C HIS A 10 3.33 -2.76 -8.01
N ALA A 11 2.31 -2.49 -7.19
CA ALA A 11 1.98 -3.34 -6.05
C ALA A 11 1.44 -4.72 -6.46
N PRO A 12 1.69 -5.77 -5.66
CA PRO A 12 1.03 -7.07 -5.80
C PRO A 12 -0.50 -6.92 -5.85
N GLU A 13 -1.17 -7.80 -6.59
CA GLU A 13 -2.62 -7.70 -6.83
C GLU A 13 -3.44 -7.58 -5.54
N ALA A 14 -3.05 -8.30 -4.48
CA ALA A 14 -3.70 -8.24 -3.17
C ALA A 14 -3.53 -6.89 -2.45
N ALA A 15 -2.45 -6.14 -2.72
CA ALA A 15 -2.19 -4.83 -2.11
C ALA A 15 -2.83 -3.66 -2.88
N ARG A 16 -3.12 -3.82 -4.19
CA ARG A 16 -3.75 -2.77 -5.01
C ARG A 16 -5.06 -2.23 -4.43
N PRO A 17 -6.05 -3.05 -4.05
CA PRO A 17 -7.30 -2.54 -3.47
C PRO A 17 -7.09 -1.85 -2.12
N LEU A 18 -6.04 -2.25 -1.36
CA LEU A 18 -5.68 -1.60 -0.11
C LEU A 18 -5.09 -0.20 -0.36
N LEU A 19 -4.20 -0.06 -1.34
CA LEU A 19 -3.66 1.25 -1.72
C LEU A 19 -4.74 2.18 -2.32
N GLN A 20 -5.70 1.65 -3.08
CA GLN A 20 -6.86 2.41 -3.54
C GLN A 20 -7.72 2.92 -2.38
N LYS A 21 -7.98 2.08 -1.36
CA LYS A 21 -8.68 2.53 -0.14
C LYS A 21 -7.93 3.65 0.57
N ALA A 22 -6.60 3.54 0.65
CA ALA A 22 -5.77 4.59 1.24
C ALA A 22 -5.88 5.91 0.47
N GLU A 23 -5.78 5.86 -0.87
CA GLU A 23 -5.95 7.04 -1.72
C GLU A 23 -7.34 7.66 -1.58
N GLN A 24 -8.40 6.84 -1.55
CA GLN A 24 -9.77 7.32 -1.34
C GLN A 24 -9.97 7.98 0.04
N LYS A 25 -9.31 7.46 1.08
CA LYS A 25 -9.44 7.95 2.46
C LYS A 25 -8.62 9.22 2.72
N TYR A 26 -7.41 9.30 2.17
CA TYR A 26 -6.45 10.37 2.48
C TYR A 26 -6.24 11.37 1.33
N GLY A 27 -6.77 11.09 0.13
CA GLY A 27 -6.52 11.85 -1.10
C GLY A 27 -5.19 11.55 -1.78
N PHE A 28 -4.38 10.66 -1.20
CA PHE A 28 -3.11 10.15 -1.71
C PHE A 28 -2.72 8.86 -0.98
N VAL A 29 -1.69 8.16 -1.45
CA VAL A 29 -1.13 7.00 -0.74
C VAL A 29 0.08 7.45 0.09
N PRO A 30 0.02 7.43 1.43
CA PRO A 30 1.20 7.64 2.26
C PRO A 30 2.33 6.67 1.90
N ASN A 31 3.56 7.19 1.83
CA ASN A 31 4.74 6.39 1.47
C ASN A 31 4.90 5.13 2.35
N ILE A 32 4.51 5.21 3.63
CA ILE A 32 4.58 4.05 4.53
C ILE A 32 3.64 2.91 4.09
N LEU A 33 2.44 3.24 3.58
CA LEU A 33 1.51 2.23 3.04
C LEU A 33 2.03 1.66 1.72
N GLY A 34 2.66 2.49 0.89
CA GLY A 34 3.36 2.03 -0.32
C GLY A 34 4.54 1.10 -0.01
N VAL A 35 5.26 1.32 1.10
CA VAL A 35 6.28 0.37 1.58
C VAL A 35 5.63 -0.91 2.11
N MET A 36 4.56 -0.80 2.92
CA MET A 36 3.85 -1.97 3.45
C MET A 36 3.22 -2.82 2.35
N ALA A 37 2.89 -2.25 1.19
CA ALA A 37 2.37 -2.99 0.04
C ALA A 37 3.32 -4.07 -0.51
N ASN A 38 4.62 -4.04 -0.17
CA ASN A 38 5.55 -5.15 -0.42
C ASN A 38 5.14 -6.45 0.31
N SER A 39 4.31 -6.34 1.36
CA SER A 39 3.72 -7.45 2.08
C SER A 39 2.21 -7.19 2.28
N PRO A 40 1.34 -7.69 1.37
CA PRO A 40 -0.10 -7.42 1.43
C PRO A 40 -0.74 -7.75 2.79
N ALA A 41 -0.30 -8.83 3.45
CA ALA A 41 -0.78 -9.20 4.78
C ALA A 41 -0.42 -8.17 5.86
N LEU A 42 0.77 -7.55 5.78
CA LEU A 42 1.16 -6.47 6.68
C LEU A 42 0.31 -5.22 6.44
N LEU A 43 0.14 -4.84 5.16
CA LEU A 43 -0.68 -3.70 4.80
C LEU A 43 -2.14 -3.89 5.25
N GLU A 44 -2.70 -5.08 5.03
CA GLU A 44 -4.05 -5.44 5.46
C GLU A 44 -4.19 -5.35 6.98
N ALA A 45 -3.28 -5.97 7.74
CA ALA A 45 -3.30 -5.94 9.20
C ALA A 45 -3.17 -4.52 9.79
N TYR A 46 -2.45 -3.62 9.11
CA TYR A 46 -2.35 -2.22 9.52
C TYR A 46 -3.59 -1.40 9.17
N MET A 47 -4.27 -1.74 8.07
CA MET A 47 -5.43 -1.02 7.56
C MET A 47 -6.78 -1.51 8.11
N ALA A 48 -6.78 -2.66 8.80
CA ALA A 48 -7.94 -3.18 9.54
C ALA A 48 -8.37 -2.20 10.65
#